data_AF-A0A7J4UKA5-F1
#
_entry.id   AF-A0A7J4UKA5-F1
#
_cell.length_a   1.000
_cell.length_b   1.000
_cell.length_c   1.000
_cell.angle_alpha   90.00
_cell.angle_beta   90.00
_cell.angle_gamma   90.00
#
_symmetry.space_group_name_H-M   'P 1'
#
loop_
_entity.id
_entity.type
_entity.pdbx_description
1 polymer ?
#
loop_
_entity_poly.entity_id
_entity_poly.type
_entity_poly.pdbx_seq_one_letter_code
_entity_poly.pdbx_strand_id
1 'polypeptide(L)'
;MQFNEPLESDAEVHRVGNGFSGGIFEDLEGQMIEMLGVEYEILQAGLLNQLDDTAAITLVAGVKHTLQEGQEQQFLVNGHEYDVEVVSVGEDSATLRINGNKHVFQKGIVGFFQVPNAEKVSVSEILFQDYAGGVHSVSFYLGSKIISLLDSDITDNSGDQELKSDLESIEGTLVTIQGRFANDDVFIEEISVKMEAQDDYFVPRGERLSQNPSLDEPGLLFTENWDLMFTGITEEKTTTISVLLSADESGYEMTFTNILGQEITFPLAYASGGQNLLFGDRDDSLVLENLEIADEQYFILNSARRGDSVTHVVQYKGADNMFKTGPKAKFRILASGKTVEREIAYKNGRASFTLKLGGTTYEIESLGSTEEDDFNIRVGGGVVTSQRRGNIIENRLFGFGGSKIVLKGPSEPNNGVNTVEFDVTWANQAYQTNRFAHVFGASITASAGEVDFIELEGITLHSSDNDDANANGWSSYGAFVTHTSPSGGAGSADTVTIEYPENQRFAQVRILGNTQAE
;
A
#
# COMPACT_ATOMS: atom_id res chain seq x y z
N MET A 1 -21.83 4.18 12.27
CA MET A 1 -21.99 4.43 13.72
C MET A 1 -22.84 3.31 14.27
N GLN A 2 -22.28 2.53 15.19
CA GLN A 2 -23.03 1.46 15.84
C GLN A 2 -23.33 1.91 17.26
N PHE A 3 -24.62 1.98 17.62
CA PHE A 3 -25.02 2.42 18.95
C PHE A 3 -24.90 1.26 19.95
N ASN A 4 -24.42 1.55 21.17
CA ASN A 4 -24.36 0.53 22.23
C ASN A 4 -25.76 0.11 22.70
N GLU A 5 -26.72 1.04 22.62
CA GLU A 5 -28.16 0.82 22.77
C GLU A 5 -28.85 1.53 21.60
N PRO A 6 -29.85 0.92 20.93
CA PRO A 6 -30.56 1.57 19.83
C PRO A 6 -31.15 2.92 20.25
N LEU A 7 -31.19 3.87 19.31
CA LEU A 7 -31.99 5.09 19.50
C LEU A 7 -33.46 4.69 19.40
N GLU A 8 -34.21 4.92 20.48
CA GLU A 8 -35.63 4.59 20.58
C GLU A 8 -36.44 5.88 20.46
N SER A 9 -37.51 5.83 19.67
CA SER A 9 -38.46 6.92 19.48
C SER A 9 -39.86 6.37 19.71
N ASP A 10 -40.61 7.00 20.61
CA ASP A 10 -42.00 6.64 20.92
C ASP A 10 -43.04 7.18 19.92
N ALA A 11 -42.56 7.66 18.75
CA ALA A 11 -43.38 8.31 17.74
C ALA A 11 -44.67 7.54 17.45
N GLU A 12 -45.83 8.21 17.46
CA GLU A 12 -47.13 7.58 17.14
C GLU A 12 -47.22 7.23 15.64
N VAL A 13 -46.55 6.15 15.23
CA VAL A 13 -46.52 5.75 13.83
C VAL A 13 -47.75 4.90 13.50
N HIS A 14 -48.66 5.46 12.70
CA HIS A 14 -49.87 4.76 12.31
C HIS A 14 -49.64 3.85 11.11
N ARG A 15 -49.95 2.56 11.23
CA ARG A 15 -49.86 1.61 10.11
C ARG A 15 -50.92 1.89 9.05
N VAL A 16 -50.51 2.18 7.82
CA VAL A 16 -51.39 2.40 6.66
C VAL A 16 -51.09 1.35 5.58
N GLY A 17 -51.85 0.25 5.59
CA GLY A 17 -51.65 -0.87 4.65
C GLY A 17 -50.43 -1.71 5.00
N ASN A 18 -49.50 -1.87 4.05
CA ASN A 18 -48.22 -2.57 4.27
C ASN A 18 -47.09 -1.65 4.77
N GLY A 19 -47.31 -0.33 4.80
CA GLY A 19 -46.34 0.65 5.28
C GLY A 19 -46.82 1.40 6.52
N PHE A 20 -45.99 2.33 6.99
CA PHE A 20 -46.21 3.19 8.14
C PHE A 20 -46.39 4.65 7.69
N SER A 21 -47.29 5.41 8.32
CA SER A 21 -47.52 6.82 7.96
C SER A 21 -46.80 7.78 8.90
N GLY A 22 -45.91 8.60 8.32
CA GLY A 22 -45.41 9.88 8.83
C GLY A 22 -45.38 10.03 10.34
N GLY A 23 -44.24 9.69 10.95
CA GLY A 23 -43.91 9.99 12.33
C GLY A 23 -42.69 10.91 12.37
N ILE A 24 -42.81 12.02 13.10
CA ILE A 24 -41.65 12.78 13.57
C ILE A 24 -41.13 12.04 14.79
N PHE A 25 -39.82 11.78 14.82
CA PHE A 25 -39.15 11.15 15.94
C PHE A 25 -38.75 12.24 16.95
N GLU A 26 -39.75 12.92 17.54
CA GLU A 26 -39.53 14.09 18.41
C GLU A 26 -38.61 13.76 19.60
N ASP A 27 -38.64 12.53 20.10
CA ASP A 27 -37.76 12.04 21.17
C ASP A 27 -36.27 12.01 20.81
N LEU A 28 -35.96 11.90 19.51
CA LEU A 28 -34.60 11.93 19.02
C LEU A 28 -34.10 13.37 18.83
N GLU A 29 -35.01 14.34 18.65
CA GLU A 29 -34.64 15.73 18.50
C GLU A 29 -33.98 16.26 19.77
N GLY A 30 -32.87 16.98 19.61
CA GLY A 30 -32.06 17.48 20.72
C GLY A 30 -31.05 16.48 21.30
N GLN A 31 -31.07 15.21 20.87
CA GLN A 31 -30.03 14.27 21.28
C GLN A 31 -28.70 14.56 20.57
N MET A 32 -27.60 14.40 21.32
CA MET A 32 -26.25 14.59 20.77
C MET A 32 -25.69 13.25 20.28
N ILE A 33 -25.11 13.25 19.08
CA ILE A 33 -24.38 12.12 18.52
C ILE A 33 -22.98 12.56 18.09
N GLU A 34 -21.98 11.71 18.34
CA GLU A 34 -20.59 12.00 17.95
C GLU A 34 -20.23 11.27 16.65
N MET A 35 -19.85 12.02 15.62
CA MET A 35 -19.35 11.51 14.35
C MET A 35 -17.95 12.04 14.09
N LEU A 36 -16.99 11.12 13.96
CA LEU A 36 -15.60 11.43 13.57
C LEU A 36 -14.95 12.53 14.45
N GLY A 37 -15.28 12.55 15.74
CA GLY A 37 -14.77 13.52 16.72
C GLY A 37 -15.52 14.85 16.76
N VAL A 38 -16.65 14.97 16.06
CA VAL A 38 -17.53 16.15 16.08
C VAL A 38 -18.89 15.76 16.66
N GLU A 39 -19.36 16.57 17.60
CA GLU A 39 -20.67 16.41 18.23
C GLU A 39 -21.74 17.11 17.39
N TYR A 40 -22.80 16.38 17.06
CA TYR A 40 -23.95 16.86 16.31
C TYR A 40 -25.20 16.72 17.15
N GLU A 41 -26.04 17.74 17.19
CA GLU A 41 -27.43 17.63 17.67
C GLU A 41 -28.30 17.07 16.55
N ILE A 42 -29.15 16.08 16.85
CA ILE A 42 -30.24 15.67 15.96
C ILE A 42 -31.26 16.80 15.95
N LEU A 43 -31.34 17.51 14.84
CA LEU A 43 -32.25 18.63 14.69
C LEU A 43 -33.64 18.18 14.24
N GLN A 44 -33.69 17.16 13.41
CA GLN A 44 -34.93 16.59 12.91
C GLN A 44 -34.71 15.12 12.61
N ALA A 45 -35.66 14.27 12.98
CA ALA A 45 -35.66 12.87 12.59
C ALA A 45 -37.09 12.41 12.33
N GLY A 46 -37.30 11.54 11.34
CA GLY A 46 -38.64 11.03 11.04
C GLY A 46 -38.74 10.28 9.72
N LEU A 47 -39.98 9.87 9.39
CA LEU A 47 -40.33 9.27 8.09
C LEU A 47 -40.85 10.34 7.14
N LEU A 48 -40.28 10.46 5.93
CA LEU A 48 -40.66 11.52 4.98
C LEU A 48 -41.99 11.28 4.26
N ASN A 49 -42.31 10.03 3.93
CA ASN A 49 -43.49 9.68 3.12
C ASN A 49 -44.40 8.71 3.86
N GLN A 50 -45.71 8.82 3.63
CA GLN A 50 -46.72 7.99 4.32
C GLN A 50 -46.85 6.55 3.78
N LEU A 51 -46.06 6.19 2.77
CA LEU A 51 -46.18 4.93 2.05
C LEU A 51 -44.85 4.19 1.89
N ASP A 52 -43.73 4.85 2.20
CA ASP A 52 -42.38 4.33 2.04
C ASP A 52 -41.70 4.48 3.40
N ASP A 53 -40.98 3.46 3.85
CA ASP A 53 -40.27 3.41 5.14
C ASP A 53 -39.00 4.30 5.12
N THR A 54 -39.08 5.43 4.41
CA THR A 54 -38.00 6.36 4.12
C THR A 54 -37.68 7.19 5.35
N ALA A 55 -36.54 6.91 5.98
CA ALA A 55 -36.05 7.62 7.15
C ALA A 55 -35.18 8.82 6.74
N ALA A 56 -35.41 9.95 7.40
CA ALA A 56 -34.59 11.15 7.26
C ALA A 56 -34.12 11.63 8.64
N ILE A 57 -32.84 11.94 8.75
CA ILE A 57 -32.22 12.51 9.95
C ILE A 57 -31.39 13.72 9.52
N THR A 58 -31.63 14.86 10.16
CA THR A 58 -30.82 16.07 9.98
C THR A 58 -30.06 16.36 11.25
N LEU A 59 -28.75 16.54 11.10
CA LEU A 59 -27.79 16.71 12.16
C LEU A 59 -27.16 18.09 12.04
N VAL A 60 -26.94 18.77 13.16
CA VAL A 60 -26.29 20.09 13.19
C VAL A 60 -25.17 20.11 14.22
N ALA A 61 -23.98 20.51 13.79
CA ALA A 61 -22.87 20.86 14.66
C ALA A 61 -22.69 22.38 14.68
N GLY A 62 -22.08 22.92 15.74
CA GLY A 62 -21.78 24.35 15.88
C GLY A 62 -21.93 24.83 17.32
N VAL A 63 -21.87 26.14 17.54
CA VAL A 63 -22.08 26.73 18.87
C VAL A 63 -23.54 27.15 19.03
N LYS A 64 -24.29 26.45 19.90
CA LYS A 64 -25.70 26.73 20.20
C LYS A 64 -25.83 27.97 21.08
N HIS A 65 -26.75 28.86 20.70
CA HIS A 65 -27.14 30.04 21.46
C HIS A 65 -28.66 30.18 21.49
N THR A 66 -29.18 30.85 22.52
CA THR A 66 -30.60 31.17 22.63
C THR A 66 -30.75 32.64 22.98
N LEU A 67 -31.55 33.36 22.20
CA LEU A 67 -31.88 34.76 22.42
C LEU A 67 -33.39 34.95 22.44
N GLN A 68 -33.85 35.89 23.25
CA GLN A 68 -35.26 36.30 23.30
C GLN A 68 -35.54 37.40 22.28
N GLU A 69 -36.82 37.54 21.88
CA GLU A 69 -37.27 38.63 21.02
C GLU A 69 -36.82 40.00 21.54
N GLY A 70 -36.18 40.79 20.67
CA GLY A 70 -35.61 42.10 20.96
C GLY A 70 -34.21 42.09 21.58
N GLN A 71 -33.63 40.91 21.89
CA GLN A 71 -32.25 40.82 22.35
C GLN A 71 -31.26 40.88 21.17
N GLU A 72 -30.14 41.55 21.41
CA GLU A 72 -29.00 41.66 20.52
C GLU A 72 -27.74 41.27 21.30
N GLN A 73 -26.91 40.42 20.70
CA GLN A 73 -25.67 39.98 21.31
C GLN A 73 -24.60 39.73 20.26
N GLN A 74 -23.36 40.08 20.61
CA GLN A 74 -22.18 39.77 19.82
C GLN A 74 -21.55 38.44 20.27
N PHE A 75 -21.18 37.62 19.31
CA PHE A 75 -20.53 36.32 19.50
C PHE A 75 -19.22 36.27 18.74
N LEU A 76 -18.24 35.54 19.28
CA LEU A 76 -16.98 35.22 18.60
C LEU A 76 -16.92 33.70 18.44
N VAL A 77 -17.07 33.21 17.21
CA VAL A 77 -17.05 31.77 16.88
C VAL A 77 -15.99 31.55 15.80
N ASN A 78 -15.06 30.63 16.05
CA ASN A 78 -13.94 30.31 15.14
C ASN A 78 -13.14 31.53 14.64
N GLY A 79 -13.02 32.57 15.47
CA GLY A 79 -12.32 33.82 15.10
C GLY A 79 -13.16 34.81 14.28
N HIS A 80 -14.43 34.50 14.01
CA HIS A 80 -15.39 35.36 13.34
C HIS A 80 -16.35 36.02 14.34
N GLU A 81 -16.55 37.34 14.20
CA GLU A 81 -17.53 38.09 14.99
C GLU A 81 -18.92 38.05 14.34
N TYR A 82 -19.93 37.76 15.13
CA TYR A 82 -21.34 37.75 14.75
C TYR A 82 -22.11 38.72 15.62
N ASP A 83 -22.80 39.68 15.01
CA ASP A 83 -23.77 40.54 15.68
C ASP A 83 -25.17 40.02 15.39
N VAL A 84 -25.82 39.42 16.39
CA VAL A 84 -27.11 38.71 16.22
C VAL A 84 -28.19 39.37 17.07
N GLU A 85 -29.25 39.81 16.41
CA GLU A 85 -30.47 40.34 17.03
C GLU A 85 -31.67 39.46 16.66
N VAL A 86 -32.50 39.08 17.65
CA VAL A 86 -33.80 38.46 17.39
C VAL A 86 -34.83 39.57 17.16
N VAL A 87 -35.17 39.82 15.91
CA VAL A 87 -36.05 40.93 15.51
C VAL A 87 -37.51 40.63 15.82
N SER A 88 -37.94 39.39 15.59
CA SER A 88 -39.31 38.95 15.87
C SER A 88 -39.38 37.44 16.04
N VAL A 89 -40.28 36.96 16.89
CA VAL A 89 -40.60 35.53 17.02
C VAL A 89 -42.11 35.37 16.89
N GLY A 90 -42.54 34.50 15.99
CA GLY A 90 -43.93 34.11 15.81
C GLY A 90 -44.10 32.60 16.03
N GLU A 91 -45.33 32.12 15.85
CA GLU A 91 -45.71 30.72 16.08
C GLU A 91 -44.84 29.72 15.30
N ASP A 92 -44.66 29.97 13.99
CA ASP A 92 -43.93 29.07 13.09
C ASP A 92 -42.69 29.72 12.43
N SER A 93 -42.32 30.94 12.84
CA SER A 93 -41.19 31.63 12.21
C SER A 93 -40.51 32.62 13.13
N ALA A 94 -39.23 32.87 12.87
CA ALA A 94 -38.46 33.88 13.57
C ALA A 94 -37.65 34.71 12.57
N THR A 95 -37.46 35.99 12.88
CA THR A 95 -36.59 36.88 12.11
C THR A 95 -35.35 37.18 12.93
N LEU A 96 -34.17 36.79 12.45
CA LEU A 96 -32.88 37.19 13.01
C LEU A 96 -32.26 38.29 12.15
N ARG A 97 -31.55 39.23 12.76
CA ARG A 97 -30.64 40.14 12.07
C ARG A 97 -29.22 39.74 12.41
N ILE A 98 -28.45 39.35 11.41
CA ILE A 98 -27.09 38.84 11.56
C ILE A 98 -26.16 39.75 10.76
N ASN A 99 -25.22 40.40 11.44
CA ASN A 99 -24.30 41.39 10.83
C ASN A 99 -25.04 42.45 10.00
N GLY A 100 -26.18 42.92 10.51
CA GLY A 100 -27.03 43.92 9.88
C GLY A 100 -28.04 43.41 8.84
N ASN A 101 -27.98 42.14 8.43
CA ASN A 101 -28.89 41.56 7.43
C ASN A 101 -30.03 40.78 8.10
N LYS A 102 -31.29 41.01 7.68
CA LYS A 102 -32.45 40.29 8.22
C LYS A 102 -32.68 38.98 7.48
N HIS A 103 -32.94 37.92 8.23
CA HIS A 103 -33.18 36.56 7.77
C HIS A 103 -34.41 35.99 8.47
N VAL A 104 -35.31 35.39 7.70
CA VAL A 104 -36.53 34.75 8.23
C VAL A 104 -36.32 33.24 8.20
N PHE A 105 -36.51 32.61 9.35
CA PHE A 105 -36.41 31.17 9.55
C PHE A 105 -37.80 30.62 9.85
N GLN A 106 -38.09 29.44 9.32
CA GLN A 106 -39.33 28.72 9.62
C GLN A 106 -39.02 27.58 10.58
N LYS A 107 -39.97 27.29 11.48
CA LYS A 107 -39.90 26.15 12.38
C LYS A 107 -39.82 24.86 11.56
N GLY A 108 -38.94 23.94 11.95
CA GLY A 108 -38.76 22.66 11.26
C GLY A 108 -38.12 22.76 9.87
N ILE A 109 -37.78 23.96 9.39
CA ILE A 109 -36.93 24.14 8.21
C ILE A 109 -35.59 24.61 8.71
N VAL A 110 -34.58 23.79 8.45
CA VAL A 110 -33.19 24.20 8.61
C VAL A 110 -32.94 25.32 7.59
N GLY A 111 -33.05 26.56 8.04
CA GLY A 111 -32.85 27.73 7.20
C GLY A 111 -31.35 27.94 6.98
N PHE A 112 -30.93 27.95 5.71
CA PHE A 112 -29.55 28.19 5.32
C PHE A 112 -29.37 29.64 4.91
N PHE A 113 -28.44 30.33 5.58
CA PHE A 113 -27.99 31.63 5.10
C PHE A 113 -26.48 31.71 5.21
N GLN A 114 -25.82 31.80 4.06
CA GLN A 114 -24.42 32.19 4.00
C GLN A 114 -24.35 33.70 4.15
N VAL A 115 -23.90 34.15 5.32
CA VAL A 115 -23.65 35.57 5.57
C VAL A 115 -22.37 35.93 4.80
N PRO A 116 -22.33 37.02 4.00
CA PRO A 116 -21.11 37.41 3.29
C PRO A 116 -19.92 37.57 4.25
N ASN A 117 -18.85 36.80 4.02
CA ASN A 117 -17.64 36.73 4.87
C ASN A 117 -17.82 36.16 6.29
N ALA A 118 -18.88 35.38 6.54
CA ALA A 118 -19.09 34.69 7.82
C ALA A 118 -19.59 33.25 7.61
N GLU A 119 -19.44 32.42 8.64
CA GLU A 119 -19.85 31.01 8.61
C GLU A 119 -21.39 30.86 8.69
N LYS A 120 -21.87 29.62 8.55
CA LYS A 120 -23.28 29.27 8.41
C LYS A 120 -24.02 29.43 9.75
N VAL A 121 -25.32 29.74 9.67
CA VAL A 121 -26.23 29.85 10.83
C VAL A 121 -27.45 28.98 10.61
N SER A 122 -27.85 28.24 11.64
CA SER A 122 -28.99 27.31 11.60
C SER A 122 -29.89 27.52 12.81
N VAL A 123 -31.21 27.52 12.64
CA VAL A 123 -32.16 27.61 13.76
C VAL A 123 -32.56 26.22 14.18
N SER A 124 -32.44 25.93 15.48
CA SER A 124 -32.85 24.65 16.05
C SER A 124 -34.22 24.67 16.72
N GLU A 125 -34.60 25.79 17.34
CA GLU A 125 -35.85 25.89 18.08
C GLU A 125 -36.46 27.29 17.95
N ILE A 126 -37.77 27.33 17.80
CA ILE A 126 -38.57 28.56 17.89
C ILE A 126 -39.61 28.35 18.98
N LEU A 127 -39.48 29.08 20.08
CA LEU A 127 -40.41 29.06 21.20
C LEU A 127 -41.25 30.34 21.18
N PHE A 128 -42.56 30.18 20.96
CA PHE A 128 -43.54 31.25 20.98
C PHE A 128 -44.68 30.90 21.92
N GLN A 129 -45.08 31.85 22.78
CA GLN A 129 -46.10 31.64 23.80
C GLN A 129 -47.11 32.79 23.76
N ASP A 130 -48.27 32.56 23.15
CA ASP A 130 -49.32 33.57 22.94
C ASP A 130 -50.15 33.83 24.22
N TYR A 131 -49.48 34.26 25.29
CA TYR A 131 -50.11 34.76 26.50
C TYR A 131 -49.30 35.89 27.12
N ALA A 132 -49.93 36.72 27.95
CA ALA A 132 -49.26 37.86 28.57
C ALA A 132 -48.09 37.39 29.47
N GLY A 133 -46.87 37.81 29.11
CA GLY A 133 -45.64 37.35 29.77
C GLY A 133 -45.10 36.02 29.26
N GLY A 134 -45.62 35.52 28.13
CA GLY A 134 -45.05 34.39 27.41
C GLY A 134 -43.62 34.66 26.94
N VAL A 135 -42.82 33.60 26.83
CA VAL A 135 -41.44 33.65 26.36
C VAL A 135 -41.42 33.49 24.84
N HIS A 136 -40.75 34.43 24.19
CA HIS A 136 -40.50 34.44 22.75
C HIS A 136 -38.99 34.31 22.54
N SER A 137 -38.51 33.15 22.14
CA SER A 137 -37.07 32.90 21.98
C SER A 137 -36.73 32.02 20.78
N VAL A 138 -35.51 32.16 20.31
CA VAL A 138 -34.94 31.37 19.21
C VAL A 138 -33.66 30.74 19.67
N SER A 139 -33.53 29.43 19.50
CA SER A 139 -32.26 28.70 19.63
C SER A 139 -31.65 28.52 18.24
N PHE A 140 -30.36 28.84 18.08
CA PHE A 140 -29.65 28.79 16.81
C PHE A 140 -28.18 28.39 17.00
N TYR A 141 -27.57 27.93 15.93
CA TYR A 141 -26.17 27.54 15.83
C TYR A 141 -25.40 28.57 15.00
N LEU A 142 -24.26 29.03 15.51
CA LEU A 142 -23.27 29.80 14.76
C LEU A 142 -22.10 28.89 14.36
N GLY A 143 -21.50 29.14 13.19
CA GLY A 143 -20.46 28.26 12.66
C GLY A 143 -21.01 26.87 12.31
N SER A 144 -22.26 26.80 11.86
CA SER A 144 -22.96 25.54 11.78
C SER A 144 -22.49 24.65 10.62
N LYS A 145 -22.48 23.35 10.86
CA LYS A 145 -22.32 22.31 9.83
C LYS A 145 -23.52 21.39 9.88
N ILE A 146 -24.14 21.16 8.73
CA ILE A 146 -25.35 20.35 8.64
C ILE A 146 -25.07 19.10 7.83
N ILE A 147 -25.51 17.97 8.36
CA ILE A 147 -25.47 16.67 7.69
C ILE A 147 -26.92 16.20 7.56
N SER A 148 -27.35 15.88 6.34
CA SER A 148 -28.64 15.25 6.10
C SER A 148 -28.43 13.82 5.62
N LEU A 149 -29.03 12.91 6.38
CA LEU A 149 -29.01 11.47 6.17
C LEU A 149 -30.40 11.06 5.69
N LEU A 150 -30.46 10.35 4.58
CA LEU A 150 -31.70 9.85 4.01
C LEU A 150 -31.51 8.38 3.67
N ASP A 151 -32.53 7.56 3.91
CA ASP A 151 -32.59 6.16 3.48
C ASP A 151 -34.00 5.91 2.99
N SER A 152 -34.18 5.23 1.84
CA SER A 152 -35.53 4.94 1.34
C SER A 152 -36.28 3.86 2.10
N ASP A 153 -35.59 2.97 2.83
CA ASP A 153 -36.22 1.89 3.61
C ASP A 153 -35.41 1.54 4.87
N ILE A 154 -35.88 2.04 6.02
CA ILE A 154 -35.23 1.80 7.32
C ILE A 154 -35.21 0.31 7.74
N THR A 155 -35.98 -0.56 7.09
CA THR A 155 -36.10 -1.98 7.46
C THR A 155 -35.14 -2.89 6.70
N ASP A 156 -34.43 -2.35 5.71
CA ASP A 156 -33.44 -3.09 4.94
C ASP A 156 -32.00 -2.79 5.41
N ASN A 157 -31.03 -3.38 4.72
CA ASN A 157 -29.60 -3.20 5.02
C ASN A 157 -28.86 -2.61 3.82
N SER A 158 -29.50 -1.74 3.05
CA SER A 158 -29.03 -1.23 1.76
C SER A 158 -29.21 0.28 1.66
N GLY A 159 -28.09 1.02 1.63
CA GLY A 159 -28.15 2.46 1.37
C GLY A 159 -28.37 2.77 -0.10
N ASP A 160 -29.22 3.76 -0.38
CA ASP A 160 -29.60 4.15 -1.75
C ASP A 160 -29.64 5.67 -1.97
N GLN A 161 -29.42 6.47 -0.92
CA GLN A 161 -29.37 7.92 -1.00
C GLN A 161 -28.00 8.46 -0.63
N GLU A 162 -27.61 9.53 -1.30
CA GLU A 162 -26.37 10.24 -1.04
C GLU A 162 -26.46 11.04 0.27
N LEU A 163 -25.35 11.05 1.00
CA LEU A 163 -25.16 11.96 2.11
C LEU A 163 -25.16 13.39 1.60
N LYS A 164 -25.83 14.30 2.31
CA LYS A 164 -25.71 15.74 2.06
C LYS A 164 -24.96 16.43 3.18
N SER A 165 -23.95 17.21 2.81
CA SER A 165 -23.29 18.15 3.71
C SER A 165 -23.66 19.56 3.28
N ASP A 166 -24.25 20.32 4.19
CA ASP A 166 -24.68 21.70 3.95
C ASP A 166 -25.51 21.91 2.68
N LEU A 167 -26.46 20.98 2.44
CA LEU A 167 -27.35 20.87 1.27
C LEU A 167 -26.72 20.36 -0.02
N GLU A 168 -25.41 20.20 -0.08
CA GLU A 168 -24.72 19.67 -1.25
C GLU A 168 -24.60 18.16 -1.11
N SER A 169 -25.02 17.42 -2.14
CA SER A 169 -24.84 15.97 -2.20
C SER A 169 -23.36 15.64 -2.32
N ILE A 170 -22.92 14.66 -1.54
CA ILE A 170 -21.58 14.10 -1.66
C ILE A 170 -21.67 12.86 -2.56
N GLU A 171 -21.25 13.00 -3.81
CA GLU A 171 -21.29 11.89 -4.76
C GLU A 171 -20.47 10.68 -4.26
N GLY A 172 -20.93 9.48 -4.61
CA GLY A 172 -20.26 8.23 -4.21
C GLY A 172 -20.47 7.84 -2.74
N THR A 173 -21.33 8.57 -2.03
CA THR A 173 -21.79 8.17 -0.69
C THR A 173 -23.15 7.48 -0.75
N LEU A 174 -23.35 6.49 0.12
CA LEU A 174 -24.63 5.83 0.34
C LEU A 174 -24.91 5.77 1.84
N VAL A 175 -26.04 6.33 2.26
CA VAL A 175 -26.51 6.34 3.64
C VAL A 175 -27.41 5.13 3.86
N THR A 176 -27.17 4.39 4.94
CA THR A 176 -28.05 3.33 5.44
C THR A 176 -28.45 3.66 6.87
N ILE A 177 -29.74 3.71 7.14
CA ILE A 177 -30.34 3.87 8.46
C ILE A 177 -31.07 2.56 8.74
N GLN A 178 -30.44 1.66 9.50
CA GLN A 178 -31.07 0.39 9.86
C GLN A 178 -31.89 0.56 11.13
N GLY A 179 -33.13 0.11 11.08
CA GLY A 179 -34.07 0.19 12.16
C GLY A 179 -35.14 -0.90 12.12
N ARG A 180 -36.07 -0.81 13.07
CA ARG A 180 -37.22 -1.72 13.17
C ARG A 180 -38.41 -1.03 13.78
N PHE A 181 -39.59 -1.56 13.50
CA PHE A 181 -40.84 -1.14 14.11
C PHE A 181 -41.28 -2.15 15.19
N ALA A 182 -41.67 -1.68 16.38
CA ALA A 182 -42.28 -2.53 17.39
C ALA A 182 -43.28 -1.74 18.26
N ASN A 183 -44.51 -2.25 18.38
CA ASN A 183 -45.57 -1.65 19.21
C ASN A 183 -45.85 -0.16 18.93
N ASP A 184 -45.87 0.22 17.65
CA ASP A 184 -45.99 1.61 17.17
C ASP A 184 -44.73 2.47 17.35
N ASP A 185 -43.70 1.99 18.05
CA ASP A 185 -42.41 2.65 18.21
C ASP A 185 -41.45 2.36 17.03
N VAL A 186 -40.52 3.30 16.77
CA VAL A 186 -39.42 3.16 15.81
C VAL A 186 -38.09 3.10 16.54
N PHE A 187 -37.29 2.09 16.21
CA PHE A 187 -35.95 1.91 16.74
C PHE A 187 -34.93 2.09 15.62
N ILE A 188 -33.95 2.97 15.82
CA ILE A 188 -32.78 3.10 14.93
C ILE A 188 -31.62 2.36 15.58
N GLU A 189 -31.18 1.29 14.95
CA GLU A 189 -30.13 0.40 15.45
C GLU A 189 -28.74 0.80 14.96
N GLU A 190 -28.65 1.25 13.70
CA GLU A 190 -27.39 1.61 13.06
C GLU A 190 -27.61 2.71 12.03
N ILE A 191 -26.66 3.65 11.98
CA ILE A 191 -26.52 4.60 10.87
C ILE A 191 -25.15 4.38 10.26
N SER A 192 -25.08 4.01 9.00
CA SER A 192 -23.81 3.83 8.28
C SER A 192 -23.77 4.70 7.03
N VAL A 193 -22.57 5.19 6.71
CA VAL A 193 -22.31 5.89 5.45
C VAL A 193 -21.20 5.12 4.76
N LYS A 194 -21.51 4.56 3.59
CA LYS A 194 -20.54 3.93 2.72
C LYS A 194 -20.06 4.99 1.73
N MET A 195 -18.76 5.24 1.69
CA MET A 195 -18.15 6.11 0.70
C MET A 195 -17.27 5.26 -0.22
N GLU A 196 -17.54 5.32 -1.53
CA GLU A 196 -16.71 4.69 -2.55
C GLU A 196 -15.88 5.76 -3.25
N ALA A 197 -14.57 5.52 -3.37
CA ALA A 197 -13.70 6.40 -4.14
C ALA A 197 -14.10 6.33 -5.62
N GLN A 198 -14.35 7.48 -6.23
CA GLN A 198 -14.71 7.58 -7.65
C GLN A 198 -13.48 7.64 -8.57
N ASP A 199 -12.31 7.97 -8.00
CA ASP A 199 -11.03 8.07 -8.72
C ASP A 199 -9.85 7.69 -7.80
N ASP A 200 -8.69 7.46 -8.41
CA ASP A 200 -7.44 7.16 -7.73
C ASP A 200 -6.65 8.45 -7.45
N TYR A 201 -6.45 8.75 -6.16
CA TYR A 201 -5.68 9.91 -5.72
C TYR A 201 -4.32 9.52 -5.15
N PHE A 202 -3.26 10.21 -5.57
CA PHE A 202 -1.93 10.06 -5.03
C PHE A 202 -1.70 11.06 -3.90
N VAL A 203 -1.39 10.56 -2.70
CA VAL A 203 -1.11 11.40 -1.52
C VAL A 203 0.37 11.32 -1.18
N PRO A 204 1.14 12.42 -1.29
CA PRO A 204 2.54 12.43 -0.90
C PRO A 204 2.75 12.14 0.59
N ARG A 205 3.97 11.71 0.94
CA ARG A 205 4.33 11.46 2.33
C ARG A 205 4.22 12.75 3.16
N GLY A 206 3.41 12.69 4.21
CA GLY A 206 3.19 13.79 5.15
C GLY A 206 2.10 14.77 4.70
N GLU A 207 1.54 14.58 3.50
CA GLU A 207 0.42 15.37 3.01
C GLU A 207 -0.90 14.68 3.32
N ARG A 208 -1.96 15.48 3.35
CA ARG A 208 -3.32 15.01 3.56
C ARG A 208 -4.05 14.88 2.23
N LEU A 209 -5.02 13.96 2.16
CA LEU A 209 -5.83 13.79 0.96
C LEU A 209 -6.59 15.07 0.64
N SER A 210 -7.13 15.79 1.64
CA SER A 210 -7.82 17.08 1.42
C SER A 210 -6.96 18.18 0.79
N GLN A 211 -5.62 18.06 0.86
CA GLN A 211 -4.68 18.99 0.24
C GLN A 211 -4.36 18.64 -1.21
N ASN A 212 -4.89 17.53 -1.72
CA ASN A 212 -4.66 17.12 -3.10
C ASN A 212 -5.36 18.11 -4.05
N PRO A 213 -4.62 18.79 -4.94
CA PRO A 213 -5.17 19.81 -5.83
C PRO A 213 -6.10 19.26 -6.91
N SER A 214 -6.16 17.93 -7.08
CA SER A 214 -7.05 17.25 -8.02
C SER A 214 -8.39 16.88 -7.41
N LEU A 215 -8.61 17.12 -6.11
CA LEU A 215 -9.93 16.96 -5.51
C LEU A 215 -10.81 18.17 -5.81
N ASP A 216 -11.94 17.89 -6.43
CA ASP A 216 -13.04 18.83 -6.48
C ASP A 216 -13.77 18.80 -5.12
N GLU A 217 -13.98 19.99 -4.54
CA GLU A 217 -14.77 20.19 -3.31
C GLU A 217 -14.31 19.36 -2.07
N PRO A 218 -13.02 19.41 -1.67
CA PRO A 218 -12.52 18.65 -0.51
C PRO A 218 -13.25 18.98 0.80
N GLY A 219 -13.79 20.20 0.93
CA GLY A 219 -14.59 20.61 2.09
C GLY A 219 -15.87 19.78 2.28
N LEU A 220 -16.45 19.25 1.20
CA LEU A 220 -17.63 18.38 1.27
C LEU A 220 -17.26 16.96 1.69
N LEU A 221 -16.24 16.36 1.05
CA LEU A 221 -15.82 14.98 1.30
C LEU A 221 -15.35 14.74 2.73
N PHE A 222 -14.60 15.70 3.27
CA PHE A 222 -14.01 15.60 4.60
C PHE A 222 -14.88 16.24 5.69
N THR A 223 -15.91 17.01 5.30
CA THR A 223 -16.65 17.93 6.19
C THR A 223 -15.72 18.81 7.03
N GLU A 224 -14.45 18.93 6.60
CA GLU A 224 -13.27 19.44 7.33
C GLU A 224 -13.04 18.83 8.74
N ASN A 225 -13.66 17.70 9.03
CA ASN A 225 -13.67 17.06 10.35
C ASN A 225 -12.77 15.84 10.41
N TRP A 226 -12.42 15.26 9.26
CA TRP A 226 -11.50 14.14 9.19
C TRP A 226 -10.67 14.22 7.91
N ASP A 227 -9.56 13.49 7.85
CA ASP A 227 -8.71 13.47 6.67
C ASP A 227 -7.90 12.16 6.61
N LEU A 228 -7.35 11.85 5.44
CA LEU A 228 -6.43 10.72 5.26
C LEU A 228 -5.03 11.25 5.04
N MET A 229 -4.08 10.81 5.86
CA MET A 229 -2.68 11.19 5.71
C MET A 229 -1.82 9.96 5.46
N PHE A 230 -1.06 9.99 4.38
CA PHE A 230 -0.02 9.00 4.14
C PHE A 230 1.26 9.41 4.85
N THR A 231 1.66 8.71 5.90
CA THR A 231 2.85 9.06 6.71
C THR A 231 4.15 8.39 6.23
N GLY A 232 4.06 7.62 5.14
CA GLY A 232 5.16 6.87 4.56
C GLY A 232 4.99 5.37 4.79
N ILE A 233 6.09 4.63 4.80
CA ILE A 233 6.11 3.19 5.06
C ILE A 233 6.84 2.90 6.37
N THR A 234 6.62 1.74 6.96
CA THR A 234 7.39 1.31 8.13
C THR A 234 8.89 1.26 7.81
N GLU A 235 9.71 1.72 8.75
CA GLU A 235 11.16 1.69 8.62
C GLU A 235 11.68 0.30 8.99
N GLU A 236 12.37 -0.33 8.05
CA GLU A 236 13.02 -1.63 8.25
C GLU A 236 14.45 -1.53 7.74
N LYS A 237 15.37 -2.27 8.36
CA LYS A 237 16.73 -2.39 7.86
C LYS A 237 16.70 -2.97 6.44
N THR A 238 17.54 -2.44 5.56
CA THR A 238 17.62 -2.87 4.16
C THR A 238 19.01 -3.26 3.72
N THR A 239 19.04 -4.03 2.64
CA THR A 239 20.23 -4.30 1.83
C THR A 239 19.86 -4.17 0.36
N THR A 240 20.84 -3.93 -0.49
CA THR A 240 20.60 -3.80 -1.93
C THR A 240 20.83 -5.14 -2.64
N ILE A 241 19.92 -5.48 -3.56
CA ILE A 241 20.17 -6.41 -4.66
C ILE A 241 20.32 -5.56 -5.92
N SER A 242 21.38 -5.74 -6.70
CA SER A 242 21.59 -4.97 -7.93
C SER A 242 22.05 -5.84 -9.08
N VAL A 243 21.66 -5.46 -10.28
CA VAL A 243 22.21 -5.95 -11.55
C VAL A 243 22.66 -4.72 -12.32
N LEU A 244 23.97 -4.53 -12.38
CA LEU A 244 24.63 -3.37 -12.94
C LEU A 244 25.60 -3.81 -14.05
N LEU A 245 25.89 -2.92 -14.99
CA LEU A 245 26.90 -3.16 -16.02
C LEU A 245 28.26 -3.48 -15.39
N SER A 246 28.96 -4.46 -15.96
CA SER A 246 30.38 -4.71 -15.68
C SER A 246 31.24 -3.52 -16.11
N ALA A 247 32.46 -3.44 -15.57
CA ALA A 247 33.39 -2.35 -15.89
C ALA A 247 33.79 -2.26 -17.39
N ASP A 248 33.59 -3.33 -18.16
CA ASP A 248 33.82 -3.38 -19.61
C ASP A 248 32.53 -3.24 -20.45
N GLU A 249 31.40 -2.96 -19.80
CA GLU A 249 30.07 -2.69 -20.38
C GLU A 249 29.51 -3.80 -21.29
N SER A 250 30.13 -4.98 -21.28
CA SER A 250 29.74 -6.13 -22.13
C SER A 250 29.06 -7.26 -21.35
N GLY A 251 28.81 -7.03 -20.07
CA GLY A 251 28.11 -7.96 -19.19
C GLY A 251 27.43 -7.26 -18.02
N TYR A 252 26.75 -8.08 -17.21
CA TYR A 252 26.12 -7.69 -15.97
C TYR A 252 26.82 -8.34 -14.78
N GLU A 253 27.00 -7.58 -13.71
CA GLU A 253 27.36 -8.08 -12.38
C GLU A 253 26.13 -8.04 -11.48
N MET A 254 25.91 -9.13 -10.74
CA MET A 254 24.89 -9.18 -9.69
C MET A 254 25.56 -9.00 -8.33
N THR A 255 25.01 -8.09 -7.52
CA THR A 255 25.38 -7.94 -6.11
C THR A 255 24.18 -8.19 -5.22
N PHE A 256 24.35 -8.97 -4.15
CA PHE A 256 23.33 -9.14 -3.12
C PHE A 256 23.97 -9.45 -1.76
N THR A 257 23.22 -9.25 -0.68
CA THR A 257 23.64 -9.65 0.66
C THR A 257 23.00 -10.99 1.05
N ASN A 258 23.79 -11.99 1.45
CA ASN A 258 23.26 -13.29 1.91
C ASN A 258 22.61 -13.19 3.32
N ILE A 259 21.97 -14.26 3.80
CA ILE A 259 21.31 -14.27 5.11
C ILE A 259 22.25 -14.04 6.32
N LEU A 260 23.57 -14.16 6.13
CA LEU A 260 24.57 -13.86 7.16
C LEU A 260 25.03 -12.39 7.13
N GLY A 261 24.45 -11.55 6.26
CA GLY A 261 24.86 -10.16 6.09
C GLY A 261 26.14 -10.00 5.29
N GLN A 262 26.55 -11.01 4.50
CA GLN A 262 27.74 -10.93 3.65
C GLN A 262 27.35 -10.54 2.23
N GLU A 263 27.95 -9.47 1.73
CA GLU A 263 27.80 -9.04 0.35
C GLU A 263 28.54 -9.99 -0.61
N ILE A 264 27.88 -10.33 -1.72
CA ILE A 264 28.40 -11.20 -2.77
C ILE A 264 28.17 -10.49 -4.09
N THR A 265 29.27 -10.20 -4.80
CA THR A 265 29.27 -9.74 -6.18
C THR A 265 29.84 -10.82 -7.07
N PHE A 266 29.17 -11.12 -8.18
CA PHE A 266 29.60 -12.10 -9.16
C PHE A 266 29.14 -11.70 -10.57
N PRO A 267 29.88 -12.11 -11.61
CA PRO A 267 29.45 -11.87 -12.98
C PRO A 267 28.22 -12.72 -13.28
N LEU A 268 27.13 -12.04 -13.64
CA LEU A 268 25.85 -12.67 -13.91
C LEU A 268 25.80 -13.15 -15.34
N ALA A 269 25.94 -12.26 -16.31
CA ALA A 269 25.79 -12.58 -17.72
C ALA A 269 26.74 -11.77 -18.58
N TYR A 270 27.17 -12.33 -19.71
CA TYR A 270 28.10 -11.70 -20.64
C TYR A 270 27.70 -11.96 -22.08
N ALA A 271 27.80 -10.93 -22.92
CA ALA A 271 27.52 -11.01 -24.35
C ALA A 271 28.78 -11.48 -25.10
N SER A 272 28.85 -12.77 -25.46
CA SER A 272 30.01 -13.39 -26.10
C SER A 272 30.12 -13.13 -27.62
N GLY A 273 29.69 -11.94 -28.06
CA GLY A 273 29.65 -11.51 -29.46
C GLY A 273 28.31 -11.81 -30.17
N GLY A 274 27.79 -10.80 -30.88
CA GLY A 274 26.53 -10.91 -31.62
C GLY A 274 25.32 -10.97 -30.69
N GLN A 275 24.63 -12.12 -30.67
CA GLN A 275 23.42 -12.40 -29.87
C GLN A 275 23.65 -13.49 -28.80
N ASN A 276 24.87 -13.97 -28.65
CA ASN A 276 25.16 -15.06 -27.71
C ASN A 276 25.33 -14.49 -26.30
N LEU A 277 24.56 -15.04 -25.36
CA LEU A 277 24.63 -14.73 -23.95
C LEU A 277 25.05 -15.96 -23.15
N LEU A 278 25.95 -15.76 -22.20
CA LEU A 278 26.46 -16.80 -21.29
C LEU A 278 26.35 -16.31 -19.85
N PHE A 279 26.13 -17.21 -18.90
CA PHE A 279 26.30 -16.88 -17.48
C PHE A 279 27.79 -16.74 -17.14
N GLY A 280 28.15 -15.71 -16.36
CA GLY A 280 29.52 -15.40 -16.00
C GLY A 280 30.07 -14.16 -16.72
N ASP A 281 31.39 -14.09 -16.84
CA ASP A 281 32.09 -13.02 -17.55
C ASP A 281 32.73 -13.55 -18.85
N ARG A 282 33.60 -12.73 -19.46
CA ARG A 282 34.29 -13.07 -20.71
C ARG A 282 35.23 -14.27 -20.57
N ASP A 283 35.88 -14.39 -19.43
CA ASP A 283 36.96 -15.34 -19.20
C ASP A 283 36.42 -16.58 -18.47
N ASP A 284 35.49 -16.38 -17.54
CA ASP A 284 35.06 -17.34 -16.53
C ASP A 284 33.52 -17.47 -16.50
N SER A 285 33.02 -18.66 -16.86
CA SER A 285 31.57 -18.92 -16.83
C SER A 285 31.04 -19.18 -15.42
N LEU A 286 29.79 -18.79 -15.17
CA LEU A 286 29.02 -19.21 -14.01
C LEU A 286 28.17 -20.44 -14.37
N VAL A 287 28.43 -21.56 -13.71
CA VAL A 287 27.64 -22.78 -13.89
C VAL A 287 26.48 -22.84 -12.88
N LEU A 288 25.28 -23.08 -13.41
CA LEU A 288 24.08 -23.25 -12.60
C LEU A 288 23.91 -24.69 -12.07
N GLU A 289 24.54 -25.68 -12.71
CA GLU A 289 24.59 -27.07 -12.23
C GLU A 289 26.01 -27.44 -11.79
N ASN A 290 26.13 -28.01 -10.59
CA ASN A 290 27.43 -28.46 -10.08
C ASN A 290 27.82 -29.86 -10.59
N LEU A 291 27.50 -30.16 -11.86
CA LEU A 291 27.78 -31.45 -12.50
C LEU A 291 29.15 -31.50 -13.16
N GLU A 292 29.60 -30.38 -13.71
CA GLU A 292 30.92 -30.19 -14.31
C GLU A 292 31.31 -28.72 -14.16
N ILE A 293 32.39 -28.50 -13.43
CA ILE A 293 32.97 -27.19 -13.13
C ILE A 293 34.42 -27.27 -13.58
N ALA A 294 34.75 -26.54 -14.64
CA ALA A 294 36.11 -26.38 -15.13
C ALA A 294 36.87 -25.36 -14.27
N ASP A 295 38.19 -25.34 -14.42
CA ASP A 295 39.04 -24.33 -13.79
C ASP A 295 38.54 -22.91 -14.11
N GLU A 296 38.74 -22.02 -13.14
CA GLU A 296 38.32 -20.63 -13.12
C GLU A 296 36.81 -20.36 -13.12
N GLN A 297 35.96 -21.37 -13.31
CA GLN A 297 34.51 -21.19 -13.32
C GLN A 297 33.91 -20.88 -11.93
N TYR A 298 32.82 -20.10 -11.96
CA TYR A 298 31.99 -19.81 -10.79
C TYR A 298 30.87 -20.84 -10.65
N PHE A 299 30.47 -21.13 -9.41
CA PHE A 299 29.35 -22.02 -9.12
C PHE A 299 28.66 -21.66 -7.79
N ILE A 300 27.42 -22.12 -7.63
CA ILE A 300 26.56 -21.77 -6.51
C ILE A 300 26.44 -22.96 -5.53
N LEU A 301 26.68 -22.67 -4.26
CA LEU A 301 26.48 -23.60 -3.15
C LEU A 301 25.50 -23.03 -2.14
N ASN A 302 24.61 -23.88 -1.64
CA ASN A 302 23.58 -23.51 -0.66
C ASN A 302 23.67 -24.42 0.56
N SER A 303 23.40 -23.88 1.76
CA SER A 303 23.38 -24.69 2.98
C SER A 303 22.04 -25.40 3.23
N ALA A 304 20.96 -24.93 2.60
CA ALA A 304 19.63 -25.51 2.67
C ALA A 304 18.83 -25.31 1.36
N ARG A 305 17.62 -25.87 1.29
CA ARG A 305 16.73 -25.73 0.11
C ARG A 305 15.65 -24.64 0.27
N ARG A 306 15.64 -23.94 1.40
CA ARG A 306 14.58 -23.03 1.84
C ARG A 306 15.17 -21.65 2.14
N GLY A 307 14.30 -20.70 2.51
CA GLY A 307 14.67 -19.30 2.75
C GLY A 307 15.67 -19.05 3.88
N ASP A 308 15.98 -20.06 4.68
CA ASP A 308 17.03 -20.07 5.71
C ASP A 308 18.38 -20.57 5.19
N SER A 309 18.53 -20.77 3.87
CA SER A 309 19.79 -21.17 3.26
C SER A 309 20.79 -20.01 3.22
N VAL A 310 22.03 -20.29 3.57
CA VAL A 310 23.18 -19.44 3.27
C VAL A 310 23.65 -19.76 1.87
N THR A 311 23.54 -18.79 0.97
CA THR A 311 24.16 -18.89 -0.36
C THR A 311 25.62 -18.50 -0.32
N HIS A 312 26.42 -19.29 -1.02
CA HIS A 312 27.82 -19.02 -1.34
C HIS A 312 27.99 -19.09 -2.87
N VAL A 313 28.62 -18.06 -3.43
CA VAL A 313 29.14 -18.13 -4.79
C VAL A 313 30.65 -18.31 -4.70
N VAL A 314 31.15 -19.32 -5.40
CA VAL A 314 32.52 -19.83 -5.27
C VAL A 314 33.15 -19.89 -6.67
N GLN A 315 34.41 -19.49 -6.78
CA GLN A 315 35.23 -19.72 -7.97
C GLN A 315 36.17 -20.89 -7.71
N TYR A 316 36.20 -21.87 -8.61
CA TYR A 316 37.23 -22.91 -8.59
C TYR A 316 38.52 -22.34 -9.19
N LYS A 317 39.64 -22.43 -8.47
CA LYS A 317 40.94 -21.84 -8.84
C LYS A 317 41.97 -22.92 -9.13
N GLY A 318 41.50 -24.05 -9.64
CA GLY A 318 42.33 -25.17 -10.03
C GLY A 318 42.67 -26.14 -8.90
N ALA A 319 43.34 -27.21 -9.31
CA ALA A 319 43.79 -28.27 -8.43
C ALA A 319 45.11 -28.85 -8.91
N ASP A 320 45.97 -29.18 -7.97
CA ASP A 320 47.20 -29.90 -8.26
C ASP A 320 46.89 -31.30 -8.81
N ASN A 321 47.73 -31.80 -9.72
CA ASN A 321 47.68 -33.17 -10.18
C ASN A 321 48.13 -34.19 -9.12
N MET A 322 47.85 -35.46 -9.37
CA MET A 322 48.13 -36.55 -8.43
C MET A 322 49.62 -36.84 -8.18
N PHE A 323 50.53 -36.24 -8.95
CA PHE A 323 51.98 -36.42 -8.80
C PHE A 323 52.63 -35.36 -7.92
N LYS A 324 51.93 -34.27 -7.57
CA LYS A 324 52.46 -33.23 -6.67
C LYS A 324 52.51 -33.73 -5.22
N THR A 325 53.52 -33.25 -4.49
CA THR A 325 53.64 -33.54 -3.05
C THR A 325 52.74 -32.60 -2.26
N GLY A 326 51.76 -33.14 -1.53
CA GLY A 326 50.75 -32.36 -0.79
C GLY A 326 49.76 -31.64 -1.71
N PRO A 327 49.08 -32.35 -2.62
CA PRO A 327 48.23 -31.79 -3.66
C PRO A 327 47.00 -31.06 -3.09
N LYS A 328 46.73 -29.86 -3.61
CA LYS A 328 45.66 -28.97 -3.14
C LYS A 328 44.68 -28.62 -4.24
N ALA A 329 43.40 -28.50 -3.86
CA ALA A 329 42.39 -27.80 -4.63
C ALA A 329 42.13 -26.41 -4.02
N LYS A 330 41.94 -25.40 -4.87
CA LYS A 330 41.80 -24.00 -4.45
C LYS A 330 40.41 -23.45 -4.80
N PHE A 331 39.83 -22.71 -3.87
CA PHE A 331 38.48 -22.13 -4.03
C PHE A 331 38.47 -20.69 -3.54
N ARG A 332 38.07 -19.74 -4.37
CA ARG A 332 37.83 -18.35 -3.94
C ARG A 332 36.37 -18.21 -3.50
N ILE A 333 36.15 -17.83 -2.25
CA ILE A 333 34.81 -17.60 -1.71
C ILE A 333 34.46 -16.13 -1.86
N LEU A 334 33.56 -15.78 -2.78
CA LEU A 334 33.30 -14.39 -3.17
C LEU A 334 32.84 -13.54 -1.98
N ALA A 335 31.96 -14.07 -1.12
CA ALA A 335 31.48 -13.40 0.11
C ALA A 335 32.59 -12.91 1.06
N SER A 336 33.78 -13.51 0.99
CA SER A 336 34.92 -13.15 1.87
C SER A 336 36.13 -12.63 1.12
N GLY A 337 36.15 -12.74 -0.21
CA GLY A 337 37.31 -12.52 -1.07
C GLY A 337 38.47 -13.50 -0.86
N LYS A 338 38.40 -14.44 0.09
CA LYS A 338 39.51 -15.34 0.44
C LYS A 338 39.55 -16.58 -0.43
N THR A 339 40.75 -16.98 -0.82
CA THR A 339 41.03 -18.31 -1.38
C THR A 339 41.30 -19.30 -0.25
N VAL A 340 40.61 -20.44 -0.28
CA VAL A 340 40.80 -21.54 0.65
C VAL A 340 41.38 -22.75 -0.08
N GLU A 341 42.30 -23.45 0.56
CA GLU A 341 42.92 -24.66 0.02
C GLU A 341 42.37 -25.91 0.72
N ARG A 342 42.21 -27.00 -0.04
CA ARG A 342 41.78 -28.29 0.47
C ARG A 342 42.74 -29.38 0.02
N GLU A 343 43.15 -30.22 0.98
CA GLU A 343 43.94 -31.42 0.69
C GLU A 343 43.14 -32.36 -0.21
N ILE A 344 43.79 -32.89 -1.24
CA ILE A 344 43.18 -33.84 -2.17
C ILE A 344 43.54 -35.26 -1.78
N ALA A 345 42.54 -36.14 -1.67
CA ALA A 345 42.76 -37.57 -1.58
C ALA A 345 42.60 -38.20 -2.96
N TYR A 346 43.63 -38.90 -3.45
CA TYR A 346 43.55 -39.67 -4.69
C TYR A 346 43.26 -41.14 -4.41
N LYS A 347 42.28 -41.68 -5.12
CA LYS A 347 41.98 -43.11 -5.13
C LYS A 347 41.66 -43.56 -6.55
N ASN A 348 42.41 -44.52 -7.06
CA ASN A 348 42.25 -45.07 -8.41
C ASN A 348 42.24 -43.98 -9.51
N GLY A 349 43.13 -43.00 -9.42
CA GLY A 349 43.23 -41.91 -10.40
C GLY A 349 42.07 -40.90 -10.36
N ARG A 350 41.29 -40.87 -9.27
CA ARG A 350 40.26 -39.85 -9.01
C ARG A 350 40.58 -39.07 -7.75
N ALA A 351 40.38 -37.76 -7.81
CA ALA A 351 40.45 -36.87 -6.66
C ALA A 351 39.13 -36.90 -5.88
N SER A 352 39.21 -36.82 -4.56
CA SER A 352 38.08 -36.54 -3.68
C SER A 352 38.52 -35.66 -2.53
N PHE A 353 37.72 -34.65 -2.21
CA PHE A 353 37.97 -33.72 -1.11
C PHE A 353 36.66 -33.03 -0.69
N THR A 354 36.70 -32.28 0.39
CA THR A 354 35.50 -31.60 0.93
C THR A 354 35.71 -30.11 1.10
N LEU A 355 34.69 -29.33 0.80
CA LEU A 355 34.62 -27.90 1.11
C LEU A 355 33.56 -27.68 2.20
N LYS A 356 33.94 -27.07 3.33
CA LYS A 356 33.00 -26.73 4.40
C LYS A 356 32.73 -25.23 4.42
N LEU A 357 31.48 -24.82 4.22
CA LEU A 357 31.03 -23.42 4.24
C LEU A 357 29.66 -23.36 4.94
N GLY A 358 29.44 -22.32 5.77
CA GLY A 358 28.14 -22.11 6.42
C GLY A 358 27.64 -23.31 7.25
N GLY A 359 28.55 -24.10 7.82
CA GLY A 359 28.22 -25.33 8.54
C GLY A 359 27.93 -26.57 7.67
N THR A 360 27.76 -26.39 6.36
CA THR A 360 27.52 -27.47 5.39
C THR A 360 28.83 -28.00 4.82
N THR A 361 28.91 -29.31 4.62
CA THR A 361 30.05 -29.97 3.98
C THR A 361 29.63 -30.40 2.58
N TYR A 362 30.37 -29.93 1.57
CA TYR A 362 30.19 -30.28 0.18
C TYR A 362 31.26 -31.29 -0.22
N GLU A 363 30.83 -32.39 -0.82
CA GLU A 363 31.73 -33.44 -1.30
C GLU A 363 32.04 -33.18 -2.76
N ILE A 364 33.32 -33.08 -3.09
CA ILE A 364 33.81 -32.71 -4.40
C ILE A 364 34.70 -33.84 -4.92
N GLU A 365 34.54 -34.17 -6.20
CA GLU A 365 35.35 -35.18 -6.87
C GLU A 365 35.79 -34.71 -8.26
N SER A 366 36.89 -35.28 -8.76
CA SER A 366 37.34 -35.02 -10.13
C SER A 366 36.41 -35.64 -11.17
N LEU A 367 36.29 -34.96 -12.29
CA LEU A 367 35.76 -35.48 -13.53
C LEU A 367 36.92 -35.82 -14.46
N GLY A 368 37.00 -37.10 -14.85
CA GLY A 368 38.07 -37.56 -15.74
C GLY A 368 39.40 -37.78 -15.03
N SER A 369 40.49 -37.60 -15.80
CA SER A 369 41.86 -37.85 -15.35
C SER A 369 42.36 -36.76 -14.42
N THR A 370 43.17 -37.13 -13.43
CA THR A 370 43.85 -36.21 -12.50
C THR A 370 45.37 -36.20 -12.68
N GLU A 371 45.84 -36.64 -13.84
CA GLU A 371 47.26 -36.67 -14.20
C GLU A 371 47.79 -35.27 -14.55
N GLU A 372 46.90 -34.38 -14.98
CA GLU A 372 47.19 -32.97 -15.26
C GLU A 372 46.62 -32.08 -14.15
N ASP A 373 47.20 -30.88 -14.01
CA ASP A 373 46.66 -29.84 -13.12
C ASP A 373 45.29 -29.39 -13.65
N ASP A 374 44.50 -28.79 -12.77
CA ASP A 374 43.30 -28.02 -13.10
C ASP A 374 42.20 -28.87 -13.78
N PHE A 375 42.12 -30.14 -13.39
CA PHE A 375 41.05 -31.04 -13.81
C PHE A 375 39.67 -30.52 -13.39
N ASN A 376 38.65 -30.82 -14.22
CA ASN A 376 37.27 -30.47 -13.94
C ASN A 376 36.76 -31.19 -12.68
N ILE A 377 35.85 -30.57 -11.95
CA ILE A 377 35.28 -31.11 -10.72
C ILE A 377 33.75 -31.18 -10.79
N ARG A 378 33.16 -31.95 -9.89
CA ARG A 378 31.72 -31.91 -9.61
C ARG A 378 31.45 -31.92 -8.12
N VAL A 379 30.29 -31.39 -7.71
CA VAL A 379 29.85 -31.41 -6.31
C VAL A 379 28.80 -32.49 -6.15
N GLY A 380 29.22 -33.66 -5.63
CA GLY A 380 28.35 -34.84 -5.47
C GLY A 380 27.57 -34.88 -4.15
N GLY A 381 28.04 -34.17 -3.11
CA GLY A 381 27.43 -34.13 -1.78
C GLY A 381 27.12 -32.71 -1.30
N GLY A 382 26.18 -32.59 -0.37
CA GLY A 382 25.68 -31.30 0.15
C GLY A 382 24.23 -31.03 -0.26
N VAL A 383 23.87 -29.76 -0.42
CA VAL A 383 22.52 -29.35 -0.83
C VAL A 383 22.48 -28.92 -2.28
N VAL A 384 21.69 -29.64 -3.07
CA VAL A 384 21.39 -29.29 -4.46
C VAL A 384 20.14 -28.41 -4.52
N THR A 385 20.30 -27.21 -5.08
CA THR A 385 19.24 -26.24 -5.35
C THR A 385 18.99 -26.02 -6.84
N SER A 386 19.87 -26.52 -7.70
CA SER A 386 19.67 -26.50 -9.14
C SER A 386 18.54 -27.46 -9.55
N GLN A 387 17.77 -27.09 -10.56
CA GLN A 387 16.74 -27.93 -11.15
C GLN A 387 16.80 -27.84 -12.68
N ARG A 388 16.78 -29.00 -13.34
CA ARG A 388 16.66 -29.07 -14.80
C ARG A 388 15.20 -29.38 -15.18
N ARG A 389 14.63 -28.58 -16.07
CA ARG A 389 13.26 -28.73 -16.62
C ARG A 389 13.32 -28.65 -18.14
N GLY A 390 13.43 -29.80 -18.79
CA GLY A 390 13.69 -29.85 -20.23
C GLY A 390 15.03 -29.19 -20.56
N ASN A 391 15.02 -28.18 -21.42
CA ASN A 391 16.20 -27.43 -21.85
C ASN A 391 16.52 -26.23 -20.96
N ILE A 392 15.81 -26.07 -19.84
CA ILE A 392 16.04 -24.97 -18.89
C ILE A 392 16.70 -25.54 -17.64
N ILE A 393 17.72 -24.85 -17.15
CA ILE A 393 18.27 -25.02 -15.82
C ILE A 393 17.96 -23.78 -14.99
N GLU A 394 17.52 -23.99 -13.75
CA GLU A 394 17.39 -22.94 -12.75
C GLU A 394 18.28 -23.23 -11.54
N ASN A 395 18.80 -22.19 -10.89
CA ASN A 395 19.41 -22.28 -9.56
C ASN A 395 18.91 -21.13 -8.68
N ARG A 396 18.95 -21.32 -7.36
CA ARG A 396 18.35 -20.43 -6.37
C ARG A 396 19.41 -19.90 -5.43
N LEU A 397 19.40 -18.59 -5.20
CA LEU A 397 20.18 -17.89 -4.21
C LEU A 397 19.22 -17.33 -3.15
N PHE A 398 19.70 -17.21 -1.93
CA PHE A 398 18.94 -16.77 -0.77
C PHE A 398 19.68 -15.62 -0.09
N GLY A 399 18.99 -14.50 0.02
CA GLY A 399 19.53 -13.24 0.50
C GLY A 399 18.88 -12.77 1.80
N PHE A 400 19.37 -11.64 2.28
CA PHE A 400 18.85 -10.90 3.41
C PHE A 400 17.33 -10.67 3.29
N GLY A 401 16.66 -10.59 4.44
CA GLY A 401 15.20 -10.38 4.53
C GLY A 401 14.35 -11.52 3.96
N GLY A 402 14.96 -12.68 3.68
CA GLY A 402 14.29 -13.80 3.02
C GLY A 402 14.08 -13.59 1.53
N SER A 403 14.91 -12.76 0.87
CA SER A 403 14.92 -12.69 -0.59
C SER A 403 15.35 -14.02 -1.20
N LYS A 404 14.72 -14.39 -2.32
CA LYS A 404 15.08 -15.54 -3.14
C LYS A 404 15.29 -15.05 -4.56
N ILE A 405 16.51 -15.22 -5.05
CA ILE A 405 16.91 -14.89 -6.41
C ILE A 405 16.95 -16.21 -7.19
N VAL A 406 16.24 -16.30 -8.30
CA VAL A 406 16.28 -17.46 -9.20
C VAL A 406 17.01 -17.03 -10.46
N LEU A 407 18.03 -17.78 -10.86
CA LEU A 407 18.68 -17.63 -12.16
C LEU A 407 18.17 -18.74 -13.06
N LYS A 408 17.74 -18.42 -14.27
CA LYS A 408 17.32 -19.42 -15.27
C LYS A 408 18.05 -19.22 -16.58
N GLY A 409 18.38 -20.32 -17.23
CA GLY A 409 18.85 -20.26 -18.60
C GLY A 409 18.91 -21.65 -19.22
N PRO A 410 19.60 -21.79 -20.35
CA PRO A 410 19.69 -23.05 -21.07
C PRO A 410 20.46 -24.11 -20.28
N SER A 411 20.03 -25.37 -20.38
CA SER A 411 20.72 -26.50 -19.75
C SER A 411 22.09 -26.81 -20.38
N GLU A 412 22.35 -26.27 -21.57
CA GLU A 412 23.62 -26.41 -22.30
C GLU A 412 24.30 -25.04 -22.35
N PRO A 413 25.32 -24.78 -21.51
CA PRO A 413 25.88 -23.44 -21.32
C PRO A 413 26.54 -22.86 -22.57
N ASN A 414 27.02 -23.68 -23.52
CA ASN A 414 27.85 -23.24 -24.64
C ASN A 414 27.11 -23.07 -25.98
N ASN A 415 25.78 -23.18 -26.00
CA ASN A 415 25.05 -23.26 -27.28
C ASN A 415 24.59 -21.91 -27.87
N GLY A 416 25.14 -20.78 -27.40
CA GLY A 416 24.80 -19.45 -27.92
C GLY A 416 23.32 -19.16 -27.72
N VAL A 417 22.96 -18.77 -26.50
CA VAL A 417 21.55 -18.59 -26.14
C VAL A 417 21.21 -17.13 -26.16
N ASN A 418 20.02 -16.83 -26.66
CA ASN A 418 19.60 -15.45 -26.86
C ASN A 418 19.13 -14.81 -25.54
N THR A 419 18.78 -15.62 -24.53
CA THR A 419 18.25 -15.13 -23.26
C THR A 419 18.71 -15.92 -22.03
N VAL A 420 18.95 -15.22 -20.93
CA VAL A 420 19.00 -15.77 -19.56
C VAL A 420 18.12 -14.90 -18.66
N GLU A 421 17.65 -15.42 -17.53
CA GLU A 421 16.67 -14.74 -16.68
C GLU A 421 17.17 -14.65 -15.24
N PHE A 422 16.78 -13.58 -14.56
CA PHE A 422 16.80 -13.54 -13.10
C PHE A 422 15.45 -13.08 -12.54
N ASP A 423 15.05 -13.67 -11.42
CA ASP A 423 13.82 -13.33 -10.70
C ASP A 423 14.11 -13.13 -9.21
N VAL A 424 13.69 -11.99 -8.66
CA VAL A 424 13.71 -11.72 -7.23
C VAL A 424 12.31 -11.87 -6.66
N THR A 425 12.19 -12.76 -5.68
CA THR A 425 10.93 -13.09 -5.01
C THR A 425 11.16 -13.26 -3.51
N TRP A 426 10.09 -13.47 -2.75
CA TRP A 426 10.19 -13.86 -1.34
C TRP A 426 10.35 -15.39 -1.17
N ALA A 427 11.23 -15.81 -0.26
CA ALA A 427 11.58 -17.21 -0.07
C ALA A 427 10.55 -18.03 0.73
N ASN A 428 9.64 -17.38 1.47
CA ASN A 428 8.71 -18.08 2.34
C ASN A 428 7.53 -18.70 1.57
N GLN A 429 7.54 -20.03 1.46
CA GLN A 429 6.60 -20.83 0.66
C GLN A 429 5.20 -20.98 1.25
N ALA A 430 4.89 -20.46 2.44
CA ALA A 430 3.54 -20.59 3.02
C ALA A 430 2.45 -19.88 2.19
N TYR A 431 2.83 -18.97 1.28
CA TYR A 431 1.92 -18.12 0.51
C TYR A 431 2.05 -18.30 -1.03
N GLN A 432 2.35 -19.52 -1.51
CA GLN A 432 2.57 -19.79 -2.95
C GLN A 432 1.40 -19.49 -3.90
N THR A 433 0.22 -19.13 -3.39
CA THR A 433 -0.93 -18.73 -4.23
C THR A 433 -1.01 -17.23 -4.49
N ASN A 434 -0.16 -16.41 -3.87
CA ASN A 434 -0.26 -14.97 -3.95
C ASN A 434 0.74 -14.39 -4.97
N ARG A 435 0.23 -13.73 -6.03
CA ARG A 435 1.02 -12.93 -6.99
C ARG A 435 1.90 -11.86 -6.32
N PHE A 436 1.64 -11.58 -5.04
CA PHE A 436 2.34 -10.67 -4.15
C PHE A 436 3.74 -11.14 -3.73
N ALA A 437 4.18 -12.34 -4.09
CA ALA A 437 5.53 -12.83 -3.73
C ALA A 437 6.64 -12.39 -4.71
N HIS A 438 6.29 -11.82 -5.87
CA HIS A 438 7.25 -11.39 -6.89
C HIS A 438 7.62 -9.92 -6.70
N VAL A 439 8.91 -9.61 -6.77
CA VAL A 439 9.45 -8.27 -6.51
C VAL A 439 9.90 -7.62 -7.81
N PHE A 440 10.76 -8.30 -8.56
CA PHE A 440 11.25 -7.85 -9.86
C PHE A 440 11.91 -9.02 -10.58
N GLY A 441 11.73 -9.12 -11.88
CA GLY A 441 12.44 -10.08 -12.73
C GLY A 441 12.63 -9.51 -14.12
N ALA A 442 13.66 -10.00 -14.80
CA ALA A 442 13.93 -9.62 -16.18
C ALA A 442 14.59 -10.79 -16.93
N SER A 443 14.25 -10.89 -18.20
CA SER A 443 15.03 -11.61 -19.19
C SER A 443 16.18 -10.69 -19.64
N ILE A 444 17.38 -11.22 -19.80
CA ILE A 444 18.56 -10.54 -20.31
C ILE A 444 18.78 -11.04 -21.73
N THR A 445 19.01 -10.14 -22.67
CA THR A 445 19.38 -10.45 -24.06
C THR A 445 20.77 -9.91 -24.37
N ALA A 446 21.36 -10.37 -25.48
CA ALA A 446 22.53 -9.76 -26.08
C ALA A 446 22.22 -9.24 -27.49
N SER A 447 22.72 -8.04 -27.81
CA SER A 447 22.69 -7.49 -29.17
C SER A 447 23.94 -6.67 -29.43
N ALA A 448 24.58 -6.87 -30.58
CA ALA A 448 25.82 -6.19 -30.96
C ALA A 448 26.98 -6.32 -29.93
N GLY A 449 26.95 -7.34 -29.06
CA GLY A 449 27.95 -7.53 -28.00
C GLY A 449 27.64 -6.78 -26.69
N GLU A 450 26.44 -6.23 -26.55
CA GLU A 450 25.97 -5.56 -25.34
C GLU A 450 24.81 -6.34 -24.74
N VAL A 451 24.73 -6.33 -23.40
CA VAL A 451 23.62 -6.92 -22.65
C VAL A 451 22.51 -5.90 -22.47
N ASP A 452 21.27 -6.37 -22.37
CA ASP A 452 20.12 -5.49 -22.09
C ASP A 452 18.98 -6.27 -21.42
N PHE A 453 18.08 -5.58 -20.71
CA PHE A 453 16.87 -6.21 -20.17
C PHE A 453 15.75 -6.24 -21.21
N ILE A 454 14.99 -7.32 -21.19
CA ILE A 454 13.72 -7.48 -21.89
C ILE A 454 12.72 -8.14 -20.94
N GLU A 455 11.43 -8.00 -21.22
CA GLU A 455 10.35 -8.69 -20.48
C GLU A 455 10.42 -8.46 -18.96
N LEU A 456 10.32 -7.20 -18.52
CA LEU A 456 10.25 -6.88 -17.09
C LEU A 456 8.98 -7.48 -16.46
N GLU A 457 9.14 -8.18 -15.34
CA GLU A 457 8.04 -8.82 -14.62
C GLU A 457 8.01 -8.43 -13.13
N GLY A 458 6.84 -8.57 -12.51
CA GLY A 458 6.67 -8.53 -11.06
C GLY A 458 6.07 -7.29 -10.45
N ILE A 459 6.42 -6.14 -11.00
CA ILE A 459 6.11 -4.83 -10.42
C ILE A 459 5.76 -3.83 -11.51
N THR A 460 4.78 -2.98 -11.23
CA THR A 460 4.51 -1.79 -12.03
C THR A 460 5.48 -0.69 -11.60
N LEU A 461 6.29 -0.23 -12.55
CA LEU A 461 7.21 0.89 -12.35
C LEU A 461 6.63 2.14 -12.99
N HIS A 462 6.88 3.29 -12.36
CA HIS A 462 6.47 4.60 -12.85
C HIS A 462 7.70 5.46 -13.11
N SER A 463 7.77 6.05 -14.30
CA SER A 463 8.71 7.12 -14.62
C SER A 463 8.07 8.48 -14.33
N SER A 464 8.90 9.49 -14.08
CA SER A 464 8.40 10.87 -14.03
C SER A 464 8.31 11.44 -15.45
N ASP A 465 7.41 12.40 -15.68
CA ASP A 465 7.13 12.98 -17.02
C ASP A 465 8.35 13.53 -17.77
N ASN A 466 9.47 13.80 -17.07
CA ASN A 466 10.71 14.34 -17.65
C ASN A 466 11.90 13.40 -17.48
N ASP A 467 11.69 12.14 -17.09
CA ASP A 467 12.74 11.15 -16.85
C ASP A 467 12.28 9.74 -17.26
N ASP A 468 12.13 9.54 -18.57
CA ASP A 468 11.76 8.24 -19.15
C ASP A 468 12.85 7.18 -18.94
N ALA A 469 14.07 7.61 -18.61
CA ALA A 469 15.19 6.72 -18.37
C ALA A 469 15.14 6.06 -16.99
N ASN A 470 14.40 6.61 -16.02
CA ASN A 470 14.34 6.05 -14.68
C ASN A 470 12.89 5.76 -14.30
N ALA A 471 12.63 4.50 -13.95
CA ALA A 471 11.35 4.06 -13.45
C ALA A 471 11.52 3.45 -12.07
N ASN A 472 10.59 3.73 -11.15
CA ASN A 472 10.65 3.22 -9.79
C ASN A 472 9.29 2.73 -9.30
N GLY A 473 9.31 1.87 -8.28
CA GLY A 473 8.09 1.30 -7.71
C GLY A 473 8.32 0.55 -6.41
N TRP A 474 7.25 0.34 -5.66
CA TRP A 474 7.24 -0.47 -4.45
C TRP A 474 6.58 -1.82 -4.70
N SER A 475 7.28 -2.90 -4.38
CA SER A 475 6.66 -4.23 -4.34
C SER A 475 5.72 -4.35 -3.14
N SER A 476 4.83 -5.35 -3.15
CA SER A 476 3.92 -5.59 -2.03
C SER A 476 4.61 -6.06 -0.73
N TYR A 477 5.86 -6.52 -0.80
CA TYR A 477 6.70 -6.77 0.38
C TYR A 477 7.34 -5.48 0.93
N GLY A 478 7.20 -4.36 0.22
CA GLY A 478 7.81 -3.08 0.58
C GLY A 478 9.28 -2.97 0.19
N ALA A 479 9.75 -3.76 -0.79
CA ALA A 479 11.03 -3.51 -1.45
C ALA A 479 10.87 -2.41 -2.50
N PHE A 480 11.81 -1.46 -2.54
CA PHE A 480 11.83 -0.37 -3.52
C PHE A 480 12.71 -0.76 -4.70
N VAL A 481 12.17 -0.67 -5.91
CA VAL A 481 12.87 -1.02 -7.15
C VAL A 481 13.14 0.26 -7.92
N THR A 482 14.38 0.45 -8.34
CA THR A 482 14.78 1.48 -9.30
C THR A 482 15.36 0.78 -10.53
N HIS A 483 14.70 0.99 -11.66
CA HIS A 483 15.12 0.54 -12.97
C HIS A 483 15.59 1.74 -13.79
N THR A 484 16.75 1.63 -14.41
CA THR A 484 17.28 2.66 -15.31
C THR A 484 17.44 2.05 -16.70
N SER A 485 16.72 2.61 -17.68
CA SER A 485 16.78 2.28 -19.11
C SER A 485 17.16 3.52 -19.90
N PRO A 486 18.47 3.83 -20.03
CA PRO A 486 18.91 5.06 -20.66
C PRO A 486 18.49 5.12 -22.14
N SER A 487 17.79 6.19 -22.54
CA SER A 487 17.44 6.37 -23.93
C SER A 487 18.67 6.73 -24.78
N GLY A 488 19.25 5.78 -25.51
CA GLY A 488 20.17 6.10 -26.60
C GLY A 488 21.25 5.06 -26.95
N GLY A 489 20.99 4.25 -27.97
CA GLY A 489 22.01 3.55 -28.77
C GLY A 489 22.94 2.60 -28.02
N ALA A 490 23.91 2.04 -28.75
CA ALA A 490 24.90 1.11 -28.19
C ALA A 490 25.64 1.73 -26.98
N GLY A 491 25.68 1.02 -25.85
CA GLY A 491 26.29 1.42 -24.58
C GLY A 491 25.30 1.91 -23.51
N SER A 492 23.99 1.69 -23.70
CA SER A 492 22.92 2.14 -22.79
C SER A 492 22.13 0.98 -22.17
N ALA A 493 22.84 -0.05 -21.69
CA ALA A 493 22.17 -1.21 -21.11
C ALA A 493 21.34 -0.85 -19.88
N ASP A 494 20.20 -1.53 -19.73
CA ASP A 494 19.34 -1.40 -18.57
C ASP A 494 20.06 -1.79 -17.27
N THR A 495 19.69 -1.19 -16.14
CA THR A 495 20.19 -1.59 -14.82
C THR A 495 19.05 -1.61 -13.81
N VAL A 496 19.21 -2.41 -12.75
CA VAL A 496 18.25 -2.43 -11.65
C VAL A 496 18.93 -2.44 -10.28
N THR A 497 18.34 -1.71 -9.35
CA THR A 497 18.63 -1.78 -7.92
C THR A 497 17.33 -2.04 -7.15
N ILE A 498 17.40 -2.92 -6.16
CA ILE A 498 16.27 -3.32 -5.33
C ILE A 498 16.70 -3.13 -3.88
N GLU A 499 16.12 -2.14 -3.20
CA GLU A 499 16.25 -1.96 -1.76
C GLU A 499 15.34 -2.99 -1.07
N TYR A 500 15.92 -4.10 -0.60
CA TYR A 500 15.18 -5.23 -0.03
C TYR A 500 15.17 -5.18 1.51
N PRO A 501 14.00 -5.14 2.16
CA PRO A 501 13.88 -4.97 3.60
C PRO A 501 14.00 -6.30 4.38
N GLU A 502 14.44 -6.21 5.64
CA GLU A 502 14.55 -7.36 6.55
C GLU A 502 13.19 -8.01 6.81
N ASN A 503 12.19 -7.18 7.07
CA ASN A 503 10.79 -7.56 7.22
C ASN A 503 9.92 -6.81 6.21
N GLN A 504 8.70 -7.29 5.99
CA GLN A 504 7.73 -6.61 5.14
C GLN A 504 7.51 -5.18 5.62
N ARG A 505 7.61 -4.19 4.72
CA ARG A 505 7.22 -2.81 5.03
C ARG A 505 5.76 -2.58 4.71
N PHE A 506 5.06 -1.84 5.58
CA PHE A 506 3.64 -1.52 5.42
C PHE A 506 3.44 -0.02 5.20
N ALA A 507 2.52 0.33 4.30
CA ALA A 507 2.04 1.70 4.18
C ALA A 507 1.40 2.16 5.49
N GLN A 508 1.78 3.35 5.95
CA GLN A 508 1.29 3.97 7.18
C GLN A 508 0.26 5.04 6.83
N VAL A 509 -1.00 4.63 6.68
CA VAL A 509 -2.13 5.54 6.47
C VAL A 509 -2.78 5.85 7.81
N ARG A 510 -3.02 7.14 8.08
CA ARG A 510 -3.72 7.61 9.27
C ARG A 510 -5.02 8.28 8.89
N ILE A 511 -6.04 8.04 9.70
CA ILE A 511 -7.25 8.86 9.71
C ILE A 511 -7.00 9.96 10.75
N LEU A 512 -7.03 11.20 10.32
CA LEU A 512 -7.01 12.37 11.19
C LEU A 512 -8.45 12.71 11.53
N GLY A 513 -8.75 13.06 12.78
CA GLY A 513 -10.06 13.54 13.22
C GLY A 513 -9.92 14.93 13.83
N ASN A 514 -11.01 15.69 13.84
CA ASN A 514 -11.09 17.07 14.33
C ASN A 514 -9.99 17.98 13.74
N THR A 515 -9.83 17.98 12.41
CA THR A 515 -8.79 18.74 11.71
C THR A 515 -8.93 20.27 11.82
N GLN A 516 -10.00 20.76 12.44
CA GLN A 516 -10.24 22.18 12.73
C GLN A 516 -9.60 22.66 14.05
N ALA A 517 -9.16 21.75 14.91
CA ALA A 517 -8.56 22.08 16.21
C ALA A 517 -7.04 22.33 16.14
N GLU A 518 -6.41 22.18 14.96
CA GLU A 518 -5.03 22.57 14.66
C GLU A 518 -5.01 23.87 13.85
#